data_AF-A0A3D1QD14-F1
#
_entry.id   AF-A0A3D1QD14-F1
#
_cell.length_a   1.000
_cell.length_b   1.000
_cell.length_c   1.000
_cell.angle_alpha   90.00
_cell.angle_beta   90.00
_cell.angle_gamma   90.00
#
_symmetry.space_group_name_H-M   'P 1'
#
loop_
_entity.id
_entity.type
_entity.pdbx_description
1 polymer ?
#
loop_
_entity_poly.entity_id
_entity_poly.type
_entity_poly.pdbx_seq_one_letter_code
_entity_poly.pdbx_strand_id
1 'polypeptide(L)' 'MEKVCVMGAGSWGTAQALVLNQNGFATTLWGRPDEVKLIADERENRRYLPGLPIPGEIQLTSDLAEAIKD' A
#
# COMPACT_ATOMS: atom_id res chain seq x y z
N MET A 1 6.03 -15.48 7.77
CA MET A 1 6.01 -14.01 7.64
C MET A 1 4.58 -13.58 7.90
N GLU A 2 4.33 -12.76 8.91
CA GLU A 2 2.97 -12.31 9.21
C GLU A 2 2.47 -11.35 8.13
N LYS A 3 1.19 -11.47 7.77
CA LYS A 3 0.53 -10.61 6.77
C LYS A 3 -0.15 -9.44 7.48
N VAL A 4 0.02 -8.24 6.93
CA VAL A 4 -0.65 -7.04 7.44
C VAL A 4 -1.26 -6.28 6.28
N CYS A 5 -2.56 -5.99 6.39
CA CYS A 5 -3.27 -5.14 5.44
C CYS A 5 -3.50 -3.75 6.06
N VAL A 6 -3.09 -2.71 5.33
CA VAL A 6 -3.34 -1.32 5.68
C VAL A 6 -4.56 -0.82 4.92
N MET A 7 -5.60 -0.47 5.66
CA MET A 7 -6.86 0.02 5.13
C MET A 7 -6.81 1.54 4.87
N GLY A 8 -6.49 1.93 3.64
CA GLY A 8 -6.57 3.30 3.15
C GLY A 8 -5.25 3.81 2.57
N ALA A 9 -5.24 4.17 1.28
CA ALA A 9 -4.07 4.66 0.54
C ALA A 9 -3.82 6.18 0.66
N GLY A 10 -4.12 6.76 1.83
CA GLY A 10 -3.78 8.14 2.16
C GLY A 10 -2.32 8.30 2.62
N SER A 11 -1.95 9.49 3.08
CA SER A 11 -0.58 9.80 3.53
C SER A 11 -0.11 8.85 4.64
N TRP A 12 -0.90 8.76 5.72
CA TRP A 12 -0.55 7.92 6.87
C TRP A 12 -0.64 6.42 6.59
N GLY A 13 -1.61 5.97 5.80
CA GLY A 13 -1.70 4.56 5.41
C GLY A 13 -0.53 4.12 4.54
N THR A 14 -0.12 4.97 3.59
CA THR A 14 1.07 4.71 2.76
C THR A 14 2.34 4.66 3.62
N ALA A 15 2.51 5.61 4.54
CA ALA A 15 3.65 5.62 5.46
C ALA A 15 3.71 4.36 6.35
N GLN A 16 2.57 3.94 6.91
CA GLN A 16 2.49 2.70 7.69
C GLN A 16 2.84 1.47 6.84
N ALA A 17 2.34 1.39 5.60
CA ALA A 17 2.65 0.28 4.71
C ALA A 17 4.16 0.17 4.44
N LEU A 18 4.84 1.31 4.24
CA LEU A 18 6.29 1.35 4.07
C LEU A 18 7.02 0.85 5.33
N VAL A 19 6.64 1.33 6.51
CA VAL A 19 7.27 0.92 7.78
C VAL A 19 7.04 -0.56 8.06
N LEU A 20 5.83 -1.08 7.83
CA LEU A 20 5.51 -2.50 8.01
C LEU A 20 6.34 -3.38 7.08
N ASN A 21 6.44 -3.00 5.81
CA ASN A 21 7.25 -3.74 4.84
C ASN A 21 8.74 -3.74 5.22
N GLN A 22 9.28 -2.59 5.65
CA GLN A 22 10.66 -2.48 6.15
C GLN A 22 10.93 -3.36 7.38
N ASN A 23 9.91 -3.60 8.22
CA ASN A 23 10.00 -4.49 9.38
C ASN A 23 9.75 -5.97 9.04
N GLY A 24 9.66 -6.34 7.76
CA GLY A 24 9.58 -7.73 7.31
C GLY A 24 8.16 -8.32 7.32
N PHE A 25 7.11 -7.49 7.38
CA PHE A 25 5.74 -7.97 7.19
C PHE A 25 5.40 -8.09 5.70
N ALA A 26 4.60 -9.10 5.35
CA ALA A 26 3.99 -9.17 4.02
C ALA A 26 2.84 -8.16 3.97
N THR A 27 3.07 -7.02 3.33
CA THR A 27 2.19 -5.85 3.42
C THR A 27 1.31 -5.68 2.19
N THR A 28 0.01 -5.50 2.42
CA THR A 28 -0.96 -5.05 1.41
C THR A 28 -1.45 -3.66 1.78
N LEU A 29 -1.53 -2.75 0.81
CA LEU A 29 -2.14 -1.43 0.94
C LEU A 29 -3.42 -1.40 0.12
N TRP A 30 -4.56 -1.27 0.81
CA TRP A 30 -5.86 -1.12 0.20
C TRP A 30 -6.23 0.35 0.04
N GLY A 31 -6.88 0.72 -1.06
CA GLY A 31 -7.37 2.07 -1.29
C GLY A 31 -8.47 2.13 -2.33
N ARG A 32 -8.90 3.35 -2.68
CA ARG A 32 -9.88 3.52 -3.77
C ARG A 32 -9.24 3.19 -5.12
N PRO A 33 -10.02 2.72 -6.12
CA PRO A 33 -9.48 2.31 -7.42
C PRO A 33 -8.63 3.37 -8.13
N ASP A 34 -9.03 4.64 -8.06
CA ASP A 34 -8.30 5.77 -8.66
C ASP A 34 -6.95 6.01 -7.96
N GLU A 35 -6.94 5.99 -6.62
CA GLU A 35 -5.74 6.12 -5.81
C GLU A 35 -4.77 4.96 -6.07
N VAL A 36 -5.25 3.72 -5.94
CA VAL A 36 -4.44 2.51 -6.10
C VAL A 36 -3.87 2.42 -7.51
N LYS A 37 -4.65 2.76 -8.55
CA LYS A 37 -4.17 2.75 -9.93
C LYS A 37 -3.00 3.72 -10.11
N LEU A 38 -3.13 4.97 -9.66
CA LEU A 38 -2.07 5.97 -9.78
C LEU A 38 -0.80 5.52 -9.02
N ILE A 39 -0.98 5.03 -7.80
CA ILE A 39 0.13 4.53 -6.97
C ILE A 39 0.79 3.32 -7.61
N ALA A 40 0.04 2.43 -8.24
CA ALA A 40 0.58 1.24 -8.92
C ALA A 40 1.38 1.61 -10.17
N ASP A 41 0.87 2.57 -10.97
CA ASP A 41 1.53 3.05 -12.18
C ASP A 41 2.84 3.79 -11.86
N GLU A 42 2.84 4.64 -10.83
CA GLU A 42 4.00 5.46 -10.46
C GLU A 42 4.94 4.79 -9.46
N ARG A 43 4.46 3.74 -8.76
CA ARG A 43 5.11 3.15 -7.58
C ARG A 43 5.49 4.19 -6.54
N GLU A 44 4.62 5.19 -6.37
CA GLU A 44 4.78 6.32 -5.46
C GLU A 44 3.39 6.91 -5.19
N ASN A 45 3.11 7.36 -3.96
CA ASN A 45 1.89 8.11 -3.68
C ASN A 45 2.13 9.61 -3.80
N ARG A 46 2.34 10.10 -5.02
CA ARG A 46 2.67 11.53 -5.26
C ARG A 46 1.65 12.51 -4.69
N ARG A 47 0.39 12.10 -4.62
CA ARG A 47 -0.71 12.94 -4.12
C ARG A 47 -0.62 13.17 -2.61
N TYR A 48 -0.31 12.13 -1.83
CA TYR A 48 -0.41 12.18 -0.38
C TYR A 48 0.93 12.00 0.36
N LEU A 49 1.95 11.46 -0.31
CA LEU A 49 3.26 11.20 0.26
C LEU A 49 4.36 11.23 -0.85
N PRO A 50 4.62 12.41 -1.44
CA PRO A 50 5.59 12.54 -2.53
C PRO A 50 7.05 12.34 -2.07
N GLY A 51 7.88 11.85 -2.97
CA GLY A 51 9.31 11.59 -2.78
C GLY A 51 9.63 10.22 -2.17
N LEU A 52 8.61 9.39 -1.89
CA LEU A 52 8.80 8.09 -1.25
C LEU A 52 8.34 6.94 -2.17
N PRO A 53 9.28 6.20 -2.80
CA PRO A 53 8.94 5.07 -3.64
C PRO A 53 8.36 3.92 -2.81
N ILE A 54 7.41 3.19 -3.39
CA ILE A 54 6.72 2.07 -2.78
C ILE A 54 7.32 0.77 -3.32
N PRO A 55 8.02 -0.02 -2.48
CA PRO A 55 8.69 -1.27 -2.89
C PRO A 55 7.73 -2.26 -3.53
N GLY A 56 8.12 -2.91 -4.64
CA GLY A 56 7.28 -3.81 -5.44
C GLY A 56 6.65 -4.96 -4.65
N GLU A 57 7.23 -5.29 -3.50
CA GLU A 57 6.77 -6.28 -2.53
C GLU A 57 5.48 -5.87 -1.81
N ILE A 58 5.19 -4.56 -1.71
CA ILE A 58 3.92 -4.07 -1.18
C ILE A 58 2.85 -4.29 -2.25
N GLN A 59 1.89 -5.16 -1.92
CA GLN A 59 0.71 -5.39 -2.76
C GLN A 59 -0.22 -4.19 -2.68
N LEU A 60 -0.74 -3.78 -3.82
CA LEU A 60 -1.66 -2.65 -3.95
C LEU A 60 -2.96 -3.20 -4.54
N THR A 61 -4.09 -3.01 -3.88
CA THR A 61 -5.38 -3.46 -4.42
C THR A 61 -6.51 -2.53 -4.00
N SER A 62 -7.51 -2.40 -4.86
CA SER A 62 -8.78 -1.76 -4.52
C SER A 62 -9.88 -2.78 -4.21
N ASP A 63 -9.61 -4.08 -4.42
CA ASP A 63 -10.53 -5.15 -4.07
C ASP A 63 -10.39 -5.45 -2.57
N LEU A 64 -11.48 -5.22 -1.84
CA LEU A 64 -11.51 -5.45 -0.39
C LEU A 64 -11.37 -6.94 -0.04
N ALA A 65 -11.96 -7.83 -0.83
CA ALA A 65 -11.90 -9.27 -0.59
C ALA A 65 -10.50 -9.83 -0.84
N GLU A 66 -9.79 -9.30 -1.83
CA GLU A 66 -8.36 -9.59 -2.04
C GLU A 66 -7.52 -9.07 -0.87
N ALA A 67 -7.78 -7.83 -0.43
CA ALA A 67 -6.97 -7.15 0.59
C ALA A 67 -6.97 -7.84 1.95
N ILE A 68 -8.07 -8.50 2.34
CA ILE A 68 -8.22 -9.15 3.65
C ILE A 68 -7.97 -10.67 3.62
N LYS A 69 -7.46 -11.20 2.51
CA LYS A 69 -7.27 -12.63 2.31
C LYS A 69 -6.00 -13.16 2.99
N ASP A 70 -6.11 -14.32 3.64
CA ASP A 70 -5.05 -15.03 4.37
C ASP A 70 -3.88 -15.53 3.52
#